data_AF-A0A3D5XT16-F1
#
_entry.id   AF-A0A3D5XT16-F1
#
_cell.length_a   1.000
_cell.length_b   1.000
_cell.length_c   1.000
_cell.angle_alpha   90.00
_cell.angle_beta   90.00
_cell.angle_gamma   90.00
#
_symmetry.space_group_name_H-M   'P 1'
#
loop_
_entity.id
_entity.type
_entity.pdbx_description
1 polymer ?
#
loop_
_entity_poly.entity_id
_entity_poly.type
_entity_poly.pdbx_seq_one_letter_code
_entity_poly.pdbx_strand_id
1 'polypeptide(L)' 'MFFKKNKSGLKIIEDYKNVFDPNYEGSISDDLVEITTIIQNDDGFKTNKKLEIYDVISKLTNCRKNDRKKYARKLEKLLK' A
#
# COMPACT_ATOMS: atom_id res chain seq x y z
N MET A 1 -23.42 -10.09 -13.69
CA MET A 1 -22.88 -9.80 -12.34
C MET A 1 -21.68 -8.87 -12.50
N PHE A 2 -21.82 -7.61 -12.12
CA PHE A 2 -20.78 -6.60 -12.28
C PHE A 2 -19.75 -6.76 -11.15
N PHE A 3 -18.56 -7.28 -11.47
CA PHE A 3 -17.39 -7.07 -10.62
C PHE A 3 -17.03 -5.59 -10.72
N LYS A 4 -17.54 -4.78 -9.78
CA LYS A 4 -17.08 -3.42 -9.57
C LYS A 4 -15.66 -3.52 -9.00
N LYS A 5 -14.69 -3.80 -9.88
CA LYS A 5 -13.25 -3.75 -9.55
C LYS A 5 -13.00 -2.38 -8.95
N ASN A 6 -12.67 -2.34 -7.66
CA ASN A 6 -12.25 -1.15 -6.96
C ASN A 6 -11.07 -0.53 -7.73
N LYS A 7 -11.35 0.49 -8.55
CA LYS A 7 -10.34 1.24 -9.32
C LYS A 7 -9.24 1.78 -8.41
N SER A 8 -9.59 2.13 -7.18
CA SER A 8 -8.69 2.59 -6.11
C SER A 8 -7.68 1.51 -5.70
N GLY A 9 -8.14 0.27 -5.47
CA GLY A 9 -7.26 -0.84 -5.07
C GLY A 9 -6.24 -1.23 -6.15
N LEU A 10 -6.63 -1.16 -7.43
CA LEU A 10 -5.72 -1.40 -8.55
C LEU A 10 -4.65 -0.31 -8.68
N LYS A 11 -5.05 0.97 -8.55
CA LYS A 11 -4.10 2.09 -8.56
C LYS A 11 -3.11 2.00 -7.40
N ILE A 12 -3.58 1.68 -6.19
CA ILE A 12 -2.71 1.46 -5.02
C ILE A 12 -1.68 0.35 -5.28
N ILE A 13 -2.06 -0.75 -5.95
CA ILE A 13 -1.14 -1.85 -6.25
C ILE A 13 -0.11 -1.45 -7.32
N GLU A 14 -0.48 -0.60 -8.29
CA GLU A 14 0.45 -0.07 -9.30
C GLU A 14 1.45 0.92 -8.68
N ASP A 15 0.98 1.89 -7.90
CA ASP A 15 1.83 2.80 -7.11
C ASP A 15 2.79 2.02 -6.21
N TYR A 16 2.25 1.05 -5.49
CA TYR A 16 3.02 0.16 -4.63
C TYR A 16 4.11 -0.62 -5.38
N LYS A 17 3.87 -1.05 -6.62
CA LYS A 17 4.89 -1.74 -7.43
C LYS A 17 6.03 -0.82 -7.83
N ASN A 18 5.74 0.44 -8.14
CA ASN A 18 6.76 1.42 -8.50
C ASN A 18 7.70 1.69 -7.32
N VAL A 19 7.16 1.86 -6.11
CA VAL A 19 7.93 2.09 -4.86
C VAL A 19 9.00 1.01 -4.58
N PHE A 20 8.76 -0.21 -5.06
CA PHE A 20 9.64 -1.36 -4.84
C PHE A 20 10.51 -1.71 -6.04
N ASP A 21 10.44 -0.92 -7.12
CA ASP A 21 11.35 -1.05 -8.24
C ASP A 21 12.75 -0.54 -7.83
N PRO A 22 13.83 -1.29 -8.13
CA PRO A 22 15.19 -0.83 -7.84
C PRO A 22 15.60 0.43 -8.60
N ASN A 23 14.88 0.79 -9.68
CA ASN A 23 15.07 2.03 -10.44
C ASN A 23 14.08 3.12 -10.00
N TYR A 24 13.38 2.93 -8.90
CA TYR A 24 12.45 3.93 -8.39
C TYR A 24 13.21 5.14 -7.84
N GLU A 25 13.12 6.26 -8.56
CA GLU A 25 13.75 7.52 -8.17
C GLU A 25 12.89 8.36 -7.21
N GLY A 26 11.66 7.90 -6.91
CA GLY A 26 10.76 8.59 -6.00
C GLY A 26 11.06 8.31 -4.52
N SER A 27 10.45 9.14 -3.65
CA SER A 27 10.57 8.98 -2.21
C SER A 27 9.52 7.98 -1.72
N ILE A 28 9.96 6.79 -1.30
CA ILE A 28 9.09 5.73 -0.74
C ILE A 28 8.09 6.29 0.29
N SER A 29 8.48 7.31 1.05
CA SER A 29 7.60 7.96 2.03
C SER A 29 6.43 8.70 1.39
N ASP A 30 6.64 9.43 0.30
CA ASP A 30 5.58 10.18 -0.41
C ASP A 30 4.53 9.25 -1.01
N ASP A 31 4.97 8.16 -1.65
CA ASP A 31 4.04 7.18 -2.22
C ASP A 31 3.22 6.46 -1.15
N LEU A 32 3.83 6.17 0.00
CA LEU A 32 3.11 5.59 1.11
C LEU A 32 2.08 6.55 1.69
N VAL A 33 2.34 7.87 1.64
CA VAL A 33 1.35 8.89 2.02
C VAL A 33 0.20 8.92 1.01
N GLU A 34 0.48 8.83 -0.29
CA GLU A 34 -0.59 8.72 -1.32
C GLU A 34 -1.44 7.46 -1.08
N ILE A 35 -0.82 6.30 -0.87
CA ILE A 35 -1.51 5.03 -0.58
C ILE A 35 -2.38 5.16 0.67
N THR A 36 -1.86 5.75 1.74
CA THR A 36 -2.59 6.01 2.99
C THR A 36 -3.82 6.88 2.73
N THR A 37 -3.67 7.93 1.93
CA THR A 37 -4.75 8.86 1.57
C THR A 37 -5.85 8.16 0.77
N ILE A 38 -5.50 7.31 -0.19
CA ILE A 38 -6.49 6.55 -0.97
C ILE A 38 -7.27 5.61 -0.04
N ILE A 39 -6.58 4.88 0.83
CA ILE A 39 -7.22 3.93 1.76
C ILE A 39 -8.10 4.65 2.78
N GLN A 40 -7.68 5.82 3.25
CA GLN A 40 -8.48 6.64 4.16
C GLN A 40 -9.84 6.99 3.54
N ASN A 41 -9.83 7.43 2.27
CA ASN A 41 -11.02 7.86 1.54
C ASN A 41 -11.81 6.72 0.90
N ASP A 42 -11.29 5.49 0.87
CA ASP A 42 -11.98 4.35 0.28
C ASP A 42 -12.90 3.67 1.31
N ASP A 43 -14.22 3.79 1.13
CA ASP A 43 -15.25 3.13 1.95
C ASP A 43 -15.31 1.60 1.78
N GLY A 44 -14.60 1.05 0.77
CA GLY A 44 -14.51 -0.38 0.53
C GLY A 44 -13.66 -1.12 1.56
N PHE A 45 -12.75 -0.43 2.26
CA PHE A 45 -11.96 -1.01 3.34
C PHE A 45 -12.67 -0.88 4.68
N LYS A 46 -12.92 -2.01 5.35
CA LYS A 46 -13.38 -2.00 6.75
C LYS A 46 -12.33 -1.34 7.64
N THR A 47 -12.76 -0.65 8.70
CA THR A 47 -11.88 0.06 9.66
C THR A 47 -10.73 -0.81 10.16
N ASN A 48 -10.99 -2.08 10.53
CA ASN A 48 -9.93 -3.00 10.96
C ASN A 48 -8.88 -3.25 9.88
N LYS A 49 -9.29 -3.36 8.61
CA LYS A 49 -8.39 -3.57 7.46
C LYS A 49 -7.57 -2.29 7.20
N LYS A 50 -8.17 -1.10 7.34
CA LYS A 50 -7.45 0.19 7.26
C LYS A 50 -6.36 0.29 8.34
N LEU A 51 -6.69 -0.07 9.59
CA LEU A 51 -5.73 -0.07 10.70
C LEU A 51 -4.56 -1.04 10.46
N GLU A 52 -4.83 -2.24 9.97
CA GLU A 52 -3.76 -3.19 9.60
C GLU A 52 -2.86 -2.65 8.49
N ILE A 53 -3.43 -1.97 7.50
CA ILE A 53 -2.64 -1.36 6.42
C ILE A 53 -1.75 -0.23 6.99
N TYR A 54 -2.29 0.65 7.83
CA TYR A 54 -1.49 1.72 8.45
C TYR A 54 -0.36 1.17 9.33
N ASP A 55 -0.60 0.09 10.08
CA ASP A 55 0.45 -0.60 10.84
C ASP A 55 1.56 -1.13 9.91
N VAL A 56 1.20 -1.73 8.78
CA VAL A 56 2.17 -2.23 7.80
C VAL A 56 2.93 -1.09 7.13
N ILE A 57 2.26 0.01 6.76
CA ILE A 57 2.89 1.20 6.17
C ILE A 57 3.89 1.81 7.16
N SER A 58 3.51 1.96 8.43
CA SER A 58 4.39 2.47 9.49
C SER A 58 5.62 1.59 9.71
N LYS A 59 5.46 0.26 9.63
CA LYS A 59 6.59 -0.68 9.67
C LYS A 59 7.46 -0.57 8.43
N LEU A 60 6.87 -0.32 7.27
CA LEU A 60 7.56 -0.26 5.99
C LEU A 60 8.43 1.01 5.87
N THR A 61 7.95 2.15 6.38
CA THR A 61 8.75 3.39 6.49
C THR A 61 9.92 3.25 7.46
N ASN A 62 9.72 2.55 8.59
CA ASN A 62 10.74 2.42 9.65
C ASN A 62 11.61 1.15 9.57
N CYS A 63 11.42 0.26 8.59
CA CYS A 63 12.18 -0.98 8.51
C CYS A 63 13.50 -0.85 7.74
N ARG A 64 14.42 -1.78 8.03
CA ARG A 64 15.67 -1.95 7.29
C ARG A 64 15.38 -2.44 5.87
N LYS A 65 16.28 -2.12 4.92
CA LYS A 65 16.15 -2.50 3.49
C LYS A 65 15.85 -3.99 3.27
N ASN A 66 16.43 -4.88 4.07
CA ASN A 66 16.17 -6.33 3.96
C ASN A 66 14.74 -6.72 4.37
N ASP A 67 14.16 -6.03 5.34
CA ASP A 67 12.80 -6.30 5.84
C ASP A 67 11.73 -5.60 5.00
N ARG A 68 12.10 -4.57 4.22
CA ARG A 68 11.17 -3.87 3.31
C ARG A 68 10.41 -4.84 2.43
N LYS A 69 11.07 -5.84 1.83
CA LYS A 69 10.45 -6.90 1.00
C LYS A 69 9.42 -7.78 1.74
N LYS A 70 9.54 -7.92 3.06
CA LYS A 70 8.59 -8.69 3.89
C LYS A 70 7.31 -7.88 4.13
N TYR A 71 7.46 -6.64 4.58
CA TYR A 71 6.32 -5.74 4.85
C TYR A 71 5.59 -5.36 3.56
N ALA A 72 6.36 -5.14 2.49
CA ALA A 72 5.92 -5.08 1.11
C ALA A 72 4.87 -6.12 0.73
N ARG A 73 5.26 -7.39 0.78
CA ARG A 73 4.38 -8.52 0.45
C ARG A 73 3.16 -8.59 1.35
N LYS A 74 3.30 -8.16 2.61
CA LYS A 74 2.19 -8.11 3.55
C LYS A 74 1.19 -7.02 3.15
N LEU A 75 1.67 -5.84 2.74
CA LEU A 75 0.85 -4.75 2.25
C LEU A 75 0.10 -5.16 0.98
N GLU A 76 0.78 -5.79 0.01
CA GLU A 76 0.15 -6.29 -1.22
C GLU A 76 -1.01 -7.26 -0.93
N LYS A 77 -0.84 -8.16 0.05
CA LYS A 77 -1.90 -9.09 0.46
C LYS A 77 -3.11 -8.40 1.10
N LEU A 78 -2.89 -7.31 1.82
CA LEU A 78 -3.97 -6.53 2.43
C LEU A 78 -4.70 -5.68 1.39
N LEU A 79 -4.03 -5.29 0.31
CA LEU A 79 -4.61 -4.48 -0.76
C LEU A 79 -5.38 -5.30 -1.81
N LYS A 80 -5.08 -6.61 -1.93
CA LYS A 80 -5.92 -7.57 -2.66
C LYS A 80 -7.26 -7.85 -1.95
#